data_AF-A0AAE2DM09-F1
#
_entry.id   AF-A0AAE2DM09-F1
#
_cell.length_a   1.000
_cell.length_b   1.000
_cell.length_c   1.000
_cell.angle_alpha   90.00
_cell.angle_beta   90.00
_cell.angle_gamma   90.00
#
_symmetry.space_group_name_H-M   'P 1'
#
loop_
_entity.id
_entity.type
_entity.pdbx_description
1 polymer ?
#
loop_
_entity_poly.entity_id
_entity_poly.type
_entity_poly.pdbx_seq_one_letter_code
_entity_poly.pdbx_strand_id
1 'polypeptide(L)' 'MTNEQVLQQIRHLAGSRYVVSVKRYITELTGRMQVIGPRDLMSRELNPERIVIRVNKAGNIESFSFG' A
#
# COMPACT_ATOMS: atom_id res chain seq x y z
N MET A 1 8.38 -7.88 -9.43
CA MET A 1 8.78 -6.45 -9.52
C MET A 1 9.58 -6.09 -8.29
N THR A 2 10.56 -5.20 -8.40
CA THR A 2 11.28 -4.69 -7.21
C THR A 2 10.38 -3.70 -6.44
N ASN A 3 10.74 -3.45 -5.17
CA ASN A 3 10.05 -2.45 -4.36
C ASN A 3 10.12 -1.04 -4.98
N GLU A 4 11.22 -0.68 -5.66
CA GLU A 4 11.28 0.63 -6.35
C GLU A 4 10.30 0.70 -7.52
N GLN A 5 10.20 -0.36 -8.33
CA GLN A 5 9.26 -0.41 -9.45
C GLN A 5 7.81 -0.33 -8.97
N VAL A 6 7.48 -1.05 -7.88
CA VAL A 6 6.16 -0.97 -7.24
C VAL A 6 5.88 0.46 -6.76
N LEU A 7 6.82 1.06 -6.03
CA LEU A 7 6.67 2.40 -5.50
C LEU A 7 6.47 3.43 -6.62
N GLN A 8 7.22 3.31 -7.72
CA GLN A 8 7.08 4.20 -8.88
C GLN A 8 5.67 4.16 -9.47
N GLN A 9 5.04 2.99 -9.52
CA GLN A 9 3.69 2.85 -10.03
C GLN A 9 2.64 3.44 -9.09
N ILE A 10 2.81 3.36 -7.78
CA ILE A 10 1.75 3.75 -6.82
C ILE A 10 1.96 5.11 -6.14
N ARG A 11 3.14 5.74 -6.28
CA ARG A 11 3.48 7.00 -5.59
C ARG A 11 2.49 8.14 -5.87
N HIS A 12 1.83 8.13 -7.03
CA HIS A 12 0.84 9.14 -7.43
C HIS A 12 -0.42 9.13 -6.53
N LEU A 13 -0.65 8.04 -5.79
CA LEU A 13 -1.75 7.93 -4.84
C LEU A 13 -1.48 8.66 -3.51
N ALA A 14 -0.22 9.02 -3.21
CA ALA A 14 0.10 9.80 -2.02
C ALA A 14 -0.58 11.17 -2.07
N GLY A 15 -1.16 11.60 -0.95
CA GLY A 15 -1.99 12.79 -0.82
C GLY A 15 -3.47 12.57 -1.12
N SER A 16 -3.84 11.49 -1.82
CA SER A 16 -5.26 11.15 -2.07
C SER A 16 -5.94 10.52 -0.85
N ARG A 17 -7.26 10.62 -0.76
CA ARG A 17 -8.04 10.00 0.32
C ARG A 17 -7.94 8.48 0.25
N TYR A 18 -7.63 7.83 1.37
CA TYR A 18 -7.70 6.38 1.45
C TYR A 18 -9.16 5.91 1.44
N VAL A 19 -9.44 4.97 0.54
CA VAL A 19 -10.65 4.16 0.51
C VAL A 19 -10.28 2.71 0.29
N VAL A 20 -11.12 1.78 0.75
CA VAL A 20 -10.79 0.35 0.74
C VAL A 20 -10.49 -0.20 -0.66
N SER A 21 -11.12 0.37 -1.70
CA SER A 21 -10.91 -0.03 -3.11
C SER A 21 -9.50 0.23 -3.62
N VAL A 22 -8.75 1.16 -3.02
CA VAL A 22 -7.34 1.43 -3.38
C VAL A 22 -6.48 0.18 -3.26
N LYS A 23 -6.79 -0.71 -2.30
CA LYS A 23 -6.05 -1.98 -2.14
C LYS A 23 -6.10 -2.83 -3.40
N ARG A 24 -7.31 -3.01 -3.96
CA ARG A 24 -7.50 -3.76 -5.21
C ARG A 24 -6.80 -3.10 -6.39
N TYR A 25 -6.91 -1.77 -6.50
CA TYR A 25 -6.23 -1.02 -7.55
C TYR A 25 -4.70 -1.20 -7.49
N ILE A 26 -4.10 -1.14 -6.29
CA ILE A 26 -2.67 -1.40 -6.11
C ILE A 26 -2.32 -2.84 -6.51
N THR A 27 -3.14 -3.83 -6.14
CA THR A 27 -2.94 -5.22 -6.59
C THR A 27 -2.97 -5.34 -8.11
N GLU A 28 -3.92 -4.69 -8.79
CA GLU A 28 -4.03 -4.71 -10.25
C GLU A 28 -2.83 -4.03 -10.94
N LEU A 29 -2.32 -2.93 -10.40
CA LEU A 29 -1.14 -2.24 -10.95
C LEU A 29 0.14 -3.05 -10.77
N THR A 30 0.34 -3.61 -9.57
CA THR A 30 1.66 -4.08 -9.12
C THR A 30 1.80 -5.61 -9.14
N GLY A 31 0.69 -6.33 -9.29
CA GLY A 31 0.62 -7.78 -9.11
C GLY A 31 0.76 -8.26 -7.66
N ARG A 32 0.90 -7.34 -6.69
CA ARG A 32 1.09 -7.68 -5.28
C ARG A 32 -0.23 -8.03 -4.60
N MET A 33 -0.32 -9.26 -4.09
CA MET A 33 -1.56 -9.76 -3.48
C MET A 33 -1.76 -9.30 -2.03
N GLN A 34 -0.68 -9.00 -1.30
CA GLN A 34 -0.76 -8.55 0.08
C GLN A 34 -0.64 -7.03 0.18
N VAL A 35 -1.78 -6.35 0.08
CA VAL A 35 -1.88 -4.90 0.29
C VAL A 35 -2.67 -4.64 1.57
N ILE A 36 -2.01 -4.07 2.58
CA ILE A 36 -2.54 -3.86 3.92
C ILE A 36 -2.91 -2.38 4.09
N GLY A 37 -4.16 -2.14 4.44
CA GLY A 37 -4.68 -0.82 4.78
C GLY A 37 -4.48 -0.44 6.25
N PRO A 38 -4.75 0.82 6.61
CA PRO A 38 -4.50 1.35 7.96
C PRO A 38 -5.35 0.73 9.08
N ARG A 39 -6.39 -0.04 8.74
CA ARG A 39 -7.30 -0.71 9.70
C ARG A 39 -7.22 -2.23 9.62
N ASP A 40 -6.38 -2.77 8.74
CA ASP A 40 -6.24 -4.21 8.59
C ASP A 40 -5.33 -4.76 9.70
N LEU A 41 -5.63 -5.96 10.18
CA LEU A 41 -4.73 -6.68 11.07
C LEU A 41 -3.54 -7.21 10.25
N MET A 42 -2.33 -6.99 10.75
CA MET A 42 -1.08 -7.40 10.10
C MET A 42 -0.38 -8.46 10.95
N SER A 43 0.00 -9.59 10.34
CA SER A 43 0.84 -10.60 11.00
C SER A 43 2.26 -10.06 11.19
N ARG A 44 2.97 -10.56 12.22
CA ARG A 44 4.36 -10.15 12.52
C ARG A 44 5.41 -10.83 11.64
N GLU A 45 5.01 -11.78 10.80
CA GLU A 45 5.89 -12.47 9.88
C GLU A 45 6.38 -11.51 8.79
N LEU A 46 7.67 -11.52 8.49
CA LEU A 46 8.27 -10.71 7.44
C LEU A 46 7.76 -11.19 6.06
N ASN A 47 7.22 -10.27 5.24
CA ASN A 47 6.88 -10.58 3.86
C ASN A 47 7.39 -9.47 2.93
N PRO A 48 8.45 -9.70 2.13
CA PRO A 48 9.02 -8.68 1.26
C PRO A 48 8.08 -8.21 0.14
N GLU A 49 7.08 -9.02 -0.22
CA GLU A 49 6.06 -8.67 -1.22
C GLU A 49 4.86 -7.94 -0.61
N ARG A 50 4.83 -7.70 0.70
CA ARG A 50 3.73 -6.97 1.34
C ARG A 50 3.87 -5.48 1.15
N ILE A 51 2.76 -4.82 0.80
CA ILE A 51 2.65 -3.37 0.75
C ILE A 51 1.78 -2.91 1.92
N VAL A 52 2.28 -2.00 2.73
CA VAL A 52 1.54 -1.38 3.82
C VAL A 52 1.26 0.07 3.47
N ILE A 53 -0.02 0.44 3.45
CA ILE A 53 -0.50 1.79 3.18
C ILE A 53 -0.59 2.53 4.51
N ARG A 54 0.11 3.67 4.62
CA ARG A 54 0.02 4.56 5.77
C ARG A 54 -0.84 5.76 5.43
N VAL A 55 -1.66 6.18 6.38
CA VAL A 55 -2.53 7.36 6.25
C VAL A 55 -2.23 8.36 7.33
N ASN A 56 -2.37 9.64 7.01
CA ASN A 56 -2.29 10.72 7.98
C ASN A 56 -3.58 10.84 8.80
N LYS A 57 -3.62 11.80 9.74
CA LYS A 57 -4.78 12.05 10.60
C LYS A 57 -6.07 12.42 9.85
N ALA A 58 -5.95 12.98 8.64
CA ALA A 58 -7.09 13.31 7.79
C ALA A 58 -7.60 12.11 6.97
N GLY A 59 -6.93 10.96 7.05
CA GLY A 59 -7.27 9.75 6.28
C GLY A 59 -6.76 9.78 4.85
N ASN A 60 -5.84 10.67 4.51
CA ASN A 60 -5.16 10.66 3.21
C ASN A 60 -3.94 9.77 3.25
N ILE A 61 -3.65 9.10 2.14
CA ILE A 61 -2.46 8.26 1.98
C ILE A 61 -1.22 9.15 2.14
N GLU A 62 -0.38 8.81 3.10
CA GLU A 62 0.84 9.56 3.41
C GLU A 62 2.05 8.88 2.77
N SER A 63 2.14 7.55 2.87
CA SER A 63 3.28 6.79 2.37
C SER A 63 2.96 5.30 2.17
N PHE A 64 3.88 4.60 1.52
CA PHE A 64 3.88 3.16 1.36
C PHE A 64 5.15 2.58 1.97
N SER A 65 5.03 1.47 2.69
CA SER A 65 6.19 0.70 3.17
C SER A 65 6.09 -0.76 2.74
N PHE A 66 7.23 -1.43 2.67
CA PHE A 66 7.34 -2.83 2.27
C PHE A 66 7.84 -3.66 3.43
N GLY A 67 7.32 -4.88 3.58
CA GLY A 67 7.79 -5.83 4.60
C GLY A 67 6.71 -6.39 5.50
#